data_AF-A0A0H5Q4N8-F1
#
_entry.id   AF-A0A0H5Q4N8-F1
#
_cell.length_a   1.000
_cell.length_b   1.000
_cell.length_c   1.000
_cell.angle_alpha   90.00
_cell.angle_beta   90.00
_cell.angle_gamma   90.00
#
_symmetry.space_group_name_H-M   'P 1'
#
loop_
_entity.id
_entity.type
_entity.pdbx_description
1 polymer ?
#
loop_
_entity_poly.entity_id
_entity_poly.type
_entity_poly.pdbx_seq_one_letter_code
_entity_poly.pdbx_strand_id
1 'polypeptide(L)'
;MQSISCAYTGASTPFVPFRSPEESDSLSRFDKNEAVDSAIWVPATALPAAAASAADAAAGGAAVGLGKNRDTPPCNPRQYRPYIRQATAQRLVSGYWAKEGENLRGSSVAGCGRWKAYGAALVAQVVVESGQARMGGHFICGCNWTCEMCARATVARNRSWLRGSLFPALNEHGKSGSLVTLTLAHSYDVDWAVPVAALKAAYGLFDKRMAKVYRKAGSVGKFKAFEVTIGRNGIHPHFHILVTHDVDADLVAMESAMREAWYKAVADAGGRCTDRGFDFQPNRLNDYAAKMEAAHELSSQSTKQGRKNGKSLSQTLDAAGRGDLMAGAEWQRAIEALGSTNRFHAGSLSRNLDIPTPSEWDDEEVRGEHDSLEVLAEPLIIEYSLDDHLKATHPALGRPGLAMILRAAVRGGQVKVRMMVDALCRYSDSQRVPSWVPTTEPWAVEPEIIRTAKLRPLTREEVGEYLRVTRPLAAVK
;
A
#
# COMPACT_ATOMS: atom_id res chain seq x y z
N MET A 1 9.90 -41.80 -46.01
CA MET A 1 10.46 -40.97 -47.09
C MET A 1 10.98 -39.68 -46.47
N GLN A 2 12.31 -39.46 -46.55
CA GLN A 2 13.11 -38.20 -46.48
C GLN A 2 12.69 -37.16 -45.40
N SER A 3 13.38 -36.98 -44.27
CA SER A 3 14.71 -36.36 -44.03
C SER A 3 14.95 -35.01 -44.75
N ILE A 4 15.21 -33.94 -43.99
CA ILE A 4 16.33 -32.99 -44.16
C ILE A 4 16.48 -32.17 -42.86
N SER A 5 17.71 -32.16 -42.34
CA SER A 5 18.23 -31.27 -41.30
C SER A 5 18.81 -29.99 -41.92
N CYS A 6 18.91 -28.90 -41.17
CA CYS A 6 20.10 -28.05 -41.23
C CYS A 6 20.32 -27.29 -39.92
N ALA A 7 21.50 -27.49 -39.34
CA ALA A 7 22.12 -26.65 -38.31
C ALA A 7 22.82 -25.45 -38.99
N TYR A 8 23.13 -24.38 -38.25
CA TYR A 8 24.47 -23.77 -38.28
C TYR A 8 24.69 -22.80 -37.09
N THR A 9 25.86 -23.01 -36.46
CA THR A 9 26.72 -22.21 -35.56
C THR A 9 26.52 -20.69 -35.55
N GLY A 10 26.75 -19.91 -34.49
CA GLY A 10 27.71 -20.00 -33.38
C GLY A 10 28.54 -18.71 -33.35
N ALA A 11 28.61 -18.01 -32.21
CA ALA A 11 29.72 -17.14 -31.82
C ALA A 11 29.50 -16.58 -30.41
N SER A 12 30.55 -16.62 -29.62
CA SER A 12 30.63 -16.44 -28.18
C SER A 12 31.59 -15.30 -27.82
N THR A 13 31.45 -14.81 -26.58
CA THR A 13 32.42 -14.06 -25.74
C THR A 13 32.51 -12.53 -25.92
N PRO A 14 33.08 -11.76 -24.95
CA PRO A 14 33.36 -12.03 -23.52
C PRO A 14 32.90 -10.91 -22.55
N PHE A 15 33.02 -11.22 -21.26
CA PHE A 15 32.81 -10.40 -20.07
C PHE A 15 34.16 -9.98 -19.48
N VAL A 16 34.45 -8.70 -19.15
CA VAL A 16 35.25 -8.24 -17.97
C VAL A 16 35.18 -6.69 -17.78
N PRO A 17 35.65 -6.08 -16.64
CA PRO A 17 34.81 -5.32 -15.71
C PRO A 17 35.12 -3.81 -15.67
N PHE A 18 34.26 -2.99 -15.05
CA PHE A 18 34.57 -1.57 -14.81
C PHE A 18 34.93 -1.29 -13.35
N ARG A 19 36.06 -0.59 -13.19
CA ARG A 19 36.80 -0.24 -11.98
C ARG A 19 36.38 1.17 -11.53
N SER A 20 36.23 1.39 -10.23
CA SER A 20 36.07 2.73 -9.63
C SER A 20 37.37 3.55 -9.69
N PRO A 21 37.25 4.88 -9.71
CA PRO A 21 37.96 5.75 -8.77
C PRO A 21 37.00 6.79 -8.14
N GLU A 22 36.99 7.00 -6.82
CA GLU A 22 37.96 7.73 -5.98
C GLU A 22 38.01 9.25 -6.21
N GLU A 23 37.75 9.91 -5.07
CA GLU A 23 37.97 11.27 -4.56
C GLU A 23 38.74 12.33 -5.38
N SER A 24 38.25 13.57 -5.30
CA SER A 24 38.92 14.76 -4.73
C SER A 24 38.12 16.00 -5.18
N ASP A 25 37.46 16.75 -4.29
CA ASP A 25 38.00 17.78 -3.38
C ASP A 25 38.37 19.10 -4.09
N SER A 26 38.25 20.19 -3.32
CA SER A 26 38.48 21.62 -3.62
C SER A 26 37.28 22.38 -4.22
N LEU A 27 36.59 23.22 -3.44
CA LEU A 27 36.98 24.51 -2.85
C LEU A 27 37.12 25.65 -3.87
N SER A 28 36.08 26.50 -3.85
CA SER A 28 36.18 27.91 -3.44
C SER A 28 36.33 29.03 -4.49
N ARG A 29 35.63 30.13 -4.15
CA ARG A 29 35.77 31.53 -4.61
C ARG A 29 35.17 31.78 -6.00
N PHE A 30 34.32 32.77 -6.24
CA PHE A 30 34.27 34.19 -5.82
C PHE A 30 32.79 34.68 -5.94
N ASP A 31 32.15 35.32 -4.95
CA ASP A 31 32.24 36.72 -4.49
C ASP A 31 31.33 37.71 -5.28
N LYS A 32 30.48 38.39 -4.51
CA LYS A 32 29.87 39.73 -4.68
C LYS A 32 28.58 39.95 -5.47
N ASN A 33 27.59 40.38 -4.68
CA ASN A 33 26.76 41.59 -4.81
C ASN A 33 26.18 41.94 -6.17
N GLU A 34 24.85 42.04 -6.24
CA GLU A 34 24.20 43.35 -6.34
C GLU A 34 22.71 43.24 -5.98
N ALA A 35 22.29 44.14 -5.09
CA ALA A 35 20.90 44.41 -4.76
C ALA A 35 20.36 45.41 -5.76
N VAL A 36 19.14 45.18 -6.28
CA VAL A 36 18.30 46.24 -6.81
C VAL A 36 16.85 45.98 -6.42
N ASP A 37 16.34 46.87 -5.58
CA ASP A 37 14.94 47.10 -5.29
C ASP A 37 14.14 47.39 -6.56
N SER A 38 12.95 46.81 -6.67
CA SER A 38 11.78 47.58 -7.14
C SER A 38 10.50 46.80 -6.88
N ALA A 39 9.74 47.32 -5.93
CA ALA A 39 8.31 47.08 -5.81
C ALA A 39 7.59 47.60 -7.06
N ILE A 40 6.60 46.86 -7.57
CA ILE A 40 5.36 47.39 -8.17
C ILE A 40 4.28 46.29 -8.12
N TRP A 41 3.31 46.54 -7.24
CA TRP A 41 1.85 46.48 -7.43
C TRP A 41 1.17 45.33 -8.22
N VAL A 42 0.26 44.68 -7.50
CA VAL A 42 -0.77 43.71 -7.93
C VAL A 42 -2.00 44.45 -8.45
N PRO A 43 -2.77 43.86 -9.39
CA PRO A 43 -4.20 43.78 -9.13
C PRO A 43 -4.77 42.37 -9.28
N ALA A 44 -5.62 42.04 -8.30
CA ALA A 44 -6.46 40.87 -8.27
C ALA A 44 -7.48 40.92 -9.41
N THR A 45 -7.59 39.83 -10.16
CA THR A 45 -8.75 39.55 -11.01
C THR A 45 -9.32 38.19 -10.64
N ALA A 46 -10.58 38.23 -10.22
CA ALA A 46 -11.38 37.11 -9.81
C ALA A 46 -11.64 36.16 -10.99
N LEU A 47 -11.45 34.85 -10.77
CA LEU A 47 -11.95 33.81 -11.66
C LEU A 47 -13.33 33.34 -11.16
N PRO A 48 -14.32 33.20 -12.06
CA PRO A 48 -15.69 32.88 -11.70
C PRO A 48 -15.85 31.40 -11.33
N ALA A 49 -16.72 31.16 -10.35
CA ALA A 49 -17.18 29.85 -9.93
C ALA A 49 -17.90 29.13 -11.10
N ALA A 50 -17.29 28.06 -11.61
CA ALA A 50 -17.99 27.10 -12.46
C ALA A 50 -18.75 26.12 -11.57
N ALA A 51 -20.08 26.27 -11.56
CA ALA A 51 -21.01 25.35 -10.93
C ALA A 51 -20.97 23.98 -11.65
N ALA A 52 -20.46 22.96 -10.97
CA ALA A 52 -20.64 21.57 -11.38
C ALA A 52 -21.97 21.06 -10.81
N SER A 53 -22.83 20.60 -11.72
CA SER A 53 -24.16 20.07 -11.47
C SER A 53 -24.15 18.88 -10.50
N ALA A 54 -25.02 18.96 -9.49
CA ALA A 54 -25.32 17.89 -8.56
C ALA A 54 -26.22 16.83 -9.25
N ALA A 55 -25.63 15.86 -9.93
CA ALA A 55 -26.26 14.60 -10.28
C ALA A 55 -25.14 13.59 -10.59
N ASP A 56 -24.97 12.60 -9.70
CA ASP A 56 -24.19 11.34 -9.80
C ASP A 56 -23.55 10.90 -8.47
N ALA A 57 -23.86 11.59 -7.35
CA ALA A 57 -23.44 11.21 -6.00
C ALA A 57 -24.27 10.07 -5.36
N ALA A 58 -24.67 9.05 -6.14
CA ALA A 58 -25.51 7.94 -5.66
C ALA A 58 -24.94 6.55 -5.99
N ALA A 59 -23.65 6.35 -5.69
CA ALA A 59 -23.07 5.02 -5.49
C ALA A 59 -21.89 5.13 -4.50
N GLY A 60 -22.18 5.69 -3.32
CA GLY A 60 -21.23 5.84 -2.23
C GLY A 60 -20.82 4.47 -1.68
N GLY A 61 -19.59 4.07 -1.97
CA GLY A 61 -18.91 3.05 -1.17
C GLY A 61 -18.94 3.49 0.28
N ALA A 62 -19.39 2.59 1.16
CA ALA A 62 -19.50 2.83 2.59
C ALA A 62 -18.22 3.50 3.12
N ALA A 63 -18.37 4.72 3.63
CA ALA A 63 -17.36 5.35 4.46
C ALA A 63 -17.11 4.39 5.62
N VAL A 64 -15.99 3.67 5.58
CA VAL A 64 -15.52 2.87 6.70
C VAL A 64 -15.29 3.87 7.83
N GLY A 65 -16.17 3.83 8.83
CA GLY A 65 -16.05 4.65 10.04
C GLY A 65 -14.64 4.48 10.61
N LEU A 66 -13.84 5.53 10.45
CA LEU A 66 -12.60 5.68 11.19
C LEU A 66 -13.05 6.04 12.60
N GLY A 67 -12.52 5.32 13.61
CA GLY A 67 -12.78 5.62 15.01
C GLY A 67 -12.47 7.07 15.37
N LYS A 68 -12.82 7.48 16.59
CA LYS A 68 -12.79 8.86 17.08
C LYS A 68 -11.44 9.62 16.86
N ASN A 69 -10.33 8.90 16.63
CA ASN A 69 -9.02 9.49 16.38
C ASN A 69 -8.78 9.82 14.89
N ARG A 70 -8.59 11.12 14.61
CA ARG A 70 -8.26 11.69 13.29
C ARG A 70 -6.77 11.66 12.97
N ASP A 71 -5.98 11.03 13.82
CA ASP A 71 -4.53 10.99 13.72
C ASP A 71 -4.07 9.77 12.95
N THR A 72 -3.02 9.94 12.13
CA THR A 72 -2.42 8.78 11.47
C THR A 72 -1.84 7.82 12.52
N PRO A 73 -1.81 6.50 12.26
CA PRO A 73 -1.17 5.55 13.18
C PRO A 73 0.28 5.96 13.47
N PRO A 74 0.78 5.79 14.71
CA PRO A 74 2.10 6.29 15.08
C PRO A 74 3.22 5.56 14.35
N CYS A 75 4.28 6.32 14.04
CA CYS A 75 5.51 5.78 13.48
C CYS A 75 6.50 5.44 14.61
N ASN A 76 6.86 4.17 14.77
CA ASN A 76 8.02 3.80 15.56
C ASN A 76 9.31 4.20 14.80
N PRO A 77 10.28 4.89 15.44
CA PRO A 77 11.53 5.29 14.80
C PRO A 77 12.42 4.14 14.30
N ARG A 78 12.16 2.91 14.74
CA ARG A 78 12.81 1.69 14.22
C ARG A 78 12.04 1.07 13.03
N GLN A 79 10.84 1.57 12.71
CA GLN A 79 9.92 0.98 11.72
C GLN A 79 9.34 2.03 10.74
N TYR A 80 10.18 2.81 10.03
CA TYR A 80 9.72 3.74 8.98
C TYR A 80 9.27 3.07 7.67
N ARG A 81 9.48 1.75 7.56
CA ARG A 81 9.21 0.99 6.33
C ARG A 81 7.77 1.10 5.84
N PRO A 82 6.73 1.11 6.70
CA PRO A 82 5.35 1.34 6.27
C PRO A 82 5.13 2.69 5.57
N TYR A 83 5.74 3.77 6.04
CA TYR A 83 5.65 5.08 5.38
C TYR A 83 6.43 5.12 4.05
N ILE A 84 7.52 4.36 3.93
CA ILE A 84 8.23 4.20 2.66
C ILE A 84 7.37 3.45 1.64
N ARG A 85 6.71 2.36 2.08
CA ARG A 85 5.73 1.62 1.26
C ARG A 85 4.55 2.49 0.86
N GLN A 86 4.02 3.29 1.79
CA GLN A 86 2.97 4.26 1.52
C GLN A 86 3.40 5.25 0.43
N ALA A 87 4.59 5.85 0.54
CA ALA A 87 5.10 6.75 -0.50
C ALA A 87 5.28 6.05 -1.86
N THR A 88 5.73 4.79 -1.85
CA THR A 88 5.83 3.98 -3.06
C THR A 88 4.46 3.73 -3.68
N ALA A 89 3.47 3.35 -2.88
CA ALA A 89 2.10 3.16 -3.33
C ALA A 89 1.49 4.45 -3.87
N GLN A 90 1.70 5.59 -3.19
CA GLN A 90 1.29 6.92 -3.65
C GLN A 90 1.85 7.23 -5.05
N ARG A 91 3.14 6.96 -5.26
CA ARG A 91 3.77 7.13 -6.58
C ARG A 91 3.15 6.22 -7.63
N LEU A 92 2.93 4.93 -7.30
CA LEU A 92 2.35 3.96 -8.25
C LEU A 92 0.91 4.29 -8.63
N VAL A 93 0.06 4.71 -7.68
CA VAL A 93 -1.34 5.09 -8.01
C VAL A 93 -1.41 6.41 -8.77
N SER A 94 -0.56 7.39 -8.45
CA SER A 94 -0.49 8.65 -9.21
C SER A 94 0.09 8.46 -10.61
N GLY A 95 1.10 7.59 -10.75
CA GLY A 95 1.67 7.23 -12.06
C GLY A 95 0.67 6.47 -12.93
N TYR A 96 -0.14 5.59 -12.32
CA TYR A 96 -1.23 4.92 -13.03
C TYR A 96 -2.24 5.93 -13.60
N TRP A 97 -2.71 6.88 -12.78
CA TRP A 97 -3.60 7.95 -13.24
C TRP A 97 -3.00 8.75 -14.40
N ALA A 98 -1.73 9.13 -14.29
CA ALA A 98 -1.06 9.89 -15.34
C ALA A 98 -0.95 9.11 -16.67
N LYS A 99 -0.87 7.78 -16.62
CA LYS A 99 -0.74 6.92 -17.79
C LYS A 99 -2.10 6.55 -18.42
N GLU A 100 -3.06 6.17 -17.59
CA GLU A 100 -4.33 5.59 -18.05
C GLU A 100 -5.48 6.62 -18.08
N GLY A 101 -5.33 7.78 -17.42
CA GLY A 101 -6.40 8.76 -17.27
C GLY A 101 -7.53 8.31 -16.31
N GLU A 102 -7.36 7.15 -15.66
CA GLU A 102 -8.33 6.57 -14.73
C GLU A 102 -7.70 6.20 -13.39
N ASN A 103 -8.51 6.23 -12.32
CA ASN A 103 -8.05 5.95 -10.97
C ASN A 103 -8.17 4.47 -10.64
N LEU A 104 -7.09 3.86 -10.14
CA LEU A 104 -7.19 2.57 -9.46
C LEU A 104 -8.15 2.68 -8.27
N ARG A 105 -9.03 1.69 -8.10
CA ARG A 105 -9.82 1.58 -6.87
C ARG A 105 -8.87 1.45 -5.68
N GLY A 106 -8.99 2.36 -4.71
CA GLY A 106 -8.03 2.49 -3.60
C GLY A 106 -6.93 3.53 -3.82
N SER A 107 -7.03 4.39 -4.86
CA SER A 107 -6.11 5.51 -5.09
C SER A 107 -6.12 6.57 -3.98
N SER A 108 -7.06 6.50 -3.03
CA SER A 108 -7.13 7.38 -1.86
C SER A 108 -5.85 7.38 -1.00
N VAL A 109 -4.99 6.35 -1.12
CA VAL A 109 -3.65 6.37 -0.52
C VAL A 109 -2.82 7.58 -0.97
N ALA A 110 -3.05 8.11 -2.19
CA ALA A 110 -2.43 9.31 -2.73
C ALA A 110 -2.49 10.50 -1.76
N GLY A 111 -3.60 10.64 -1.03
CA GLY A 111 -3.81 11.69 -0.05
C GLY A 111 -3.51 11.32 1.40
N CYS A 112 -3.36 10.04 1.72
CA CYS A 112 -3.25 9.56 3.09
C CYS A 112 -2.02 10.17 3.79
N GLY A 113 -2.23 10.83 4.93
CA GLY A 113 -1.18 11.53 5.68
C GLY A 113 -0.61 12.79 4.99
N ARG A 114 -1.18 13.20 3.84
CA ARG A 114 -0.76 14.38 3.06
C ARG A 114 -1.83 15.45 3.03
N TRP A 115 -3.06 15.06 2.75
CA TRP A 115 -4.19 15.97 2.73
C TRP A 115 -4.73 16.18 4.14
N LYS A 116 -5.43 17.28 4.37
CA LYS A 116 -6.15 17.50 5.63
C LYS A 116 -7.45 16.72 5.66
N ALA A 117 -7.82 16.23 6.83
CA ALA A 117 -9.15 15.67 7.03
C ALA A 117 -10.20 16.78 6.88
N TYR A 118 -11.39 16.45 6.38
CA TYR A 118 -12.48 17.41 6.18
C TYR A 118 -12.81 18.17 7.48
N GLY A 119 -12.75 19.50 7.48
CA GLY A 119 -13.00 20.31 8.69
C GLY A 119 -11.87 20.31 9.72
N ALA A 120 -10.66 19.85 9.36
CA ALA A 120 -9.45 20.11 10.15
C ALA A 120 -8.81 21.45 9.72
N ALA A 121 -8.05 22.08 10.63
CA ALA A 121 -7.32 23.31 10.34
C ALA A 121 -6.34 23.12 9.16
N LEU A 122 -6.21 24.11 8.27
CA LEU A 122 -5.34 24.08 7.09
C LEU A 122 -3.86 24.32 7.43
N VAL A 123 -3.36 23.59 8.43
CA VAL A 123 -1.97 23.58 8.89
C VAL A 123 -1.47 22.14 8.94
N ALA A 124 -0.21 21.92 8.55
CA ALA A 124 0.43 20.65 8.72
C ALA A 124 0.92 20.52 10.17
N GLN A 125 0.45 19.49 10.86
CA GLN A 125 0.71 19.22 12.26
C GLN A 125 1.34 17.83 12.40
N VAL A 126 2.50 17.78 13.06
CA VAL A 126 3.13 16.54 13.52
C VAL A 126 3.01 16.47 15.04
N VAL A 127 2.48 15.37 15.55
CA VAL A 127 2.37 15.10 16.99
C VAL A 127 3.45 14.08 17.34
N VAL A 128 4.29 14.42 18.32
CA VAL A 128 5.35 13.55 18.84
C VAL A 128 5.04 13.18 20.29
N GLU A 129 4.93 11.90 20.56
CA GLU A 129 4.51 11.35 21.85
C GLU A 129 5.19 10.00 22.07
N SER A 130 5.75 9.77 23.27
CA SER A 130 6.43 8.52 23.65
C SER A 130 7.45 8.01 22.62
N GLY A 131 8.24 8.94 22.05
CA GLY A 131 9.27 8.64 21.04
C GLY A 131 8.72 8.24 19.67
N GLN A 132 7.43 8.42 19.41
CA GLN A 132 6.76 8.15 18.14
C GLN A 132 6.23 9.45 17.54
N ALA A 133 6.18 9.54 16.21
CA ALA A 133 5.60 10.69 15.52
C ALA A 133 4.45 10.27 14.60
N ARG A 134 3.42 11.11 14.53
CA ARG A 134 2.25 10.95 13.65
C ARG A 134 1.81 12.29 13.08
N MET A 135 1.04 12.26 12.00
CA MET A 135 0.37 13.44 11.46
C MET A 135 -0.96 13.67 12.20
N GLY A 136 -1.14 14.88 12.73
CA GLY A 136 -2.36 15.32 13.42
C GLY A 136 -3.40 15.91 12.46
N GLY A 137 -4.64 15.44 12.56
CA GLY A 137 -5.77 15.94 11.75
C GLY A 137 -5.63 15.78 10.23
N HIS A 138 -4.80 14.83 9.76
CA HIS A 138 -4.64 14.55 8.33
C HIS A 138 -5.64 13.49 7.84
N PHE A 139 -5.91 13.50 6.54
CA PHE A 139 -6.76 12.51 5.89
C PHE A 139 -6.14 11.12 6.00
N ILE A 140 -6.97 10.15 6.36
CA ILE A 140 -6.62 8.73 6.46
C ILE A 140 -7.51 7.99 5.47
N CYS A 141 -6.90 7.27 4.53
CA CYS A 141 -7.65 6.68 3.43
C CYS A 141 -8.47 5.44 3.81
N GLY A 142 -8.14 4.76 4.91
CA GLY A 142 -8.78 3.51 5.33
C GLY A 142 -8.59 2.33 4.37
N CYS A 143 -7.79 2.48 3.30
CA CYS A 143 -7.62 1.45 2.31
C CYS A 143 -6.65 0.37 2.78
N ASN A 144 -7.16 -0.86 2.93
CA ASN A 144 -6.39 -2.00 3.45
C ASN A 144 -5.51 -2.72 2.42
N TRP A 145 -5.58 -2.31 1.15
CA TRP A 145 -4.81 -2.90 0.05
C TRP A 145 -3.67 -2.01 -0.41
N THR A 146 -3.95 -0.72 -0.62
CA THR A 146 -2.98 0.21 -1.19
C THR A 146 -2.16 0.94 -0.12
N CYS A 147 -2.70 1.10 1.10
CA CYS A 147 -2.06 1.85 2.17
C CYS A 147 -1.62 0.93 3.31
N GLU A 148 -0.31 0.65 3.38
CA GLU A 148 0.29 -0.15 4.44
C GLU A 148 -0.01 0.41 5.84
N MET A 149 -0.03 1.74 6.00
CA MET A 149 -0.33 2.38 7.28
C MET A 149 -1.75 2.07 7.76
N CYS A 150 -2.73 2.21 6.86
CA CYS A 150 -4.12 1.91 7.19
C CYS A 150 -4.34 0.41 7.39
N ALA A 151 -3.78 -0.42 6.50
CA ALA A 151 -3.84 -1.86 6.60
C ALA A 151 -3.30 -2.37 7.94
N ARG A 152 -2.16 -1.84 8.40
CA ARG A 152 -1.54 -2.21 9.68
C ARG A 152 -2.40 -1.82 10.87
N ALA A 153 -2.95 -0.60 10.86
CA ALA A 153 -3.86 -0.16 11.91
C ALA A 153 -5.13 -1.04 11.97
N THR A 154 -5.69 -1.38 10.82
CA THR A 154 -6.86 -2.27 10.75
C THR A 154 -6.53 -3.69 11.21
N VAL A 155 -5.37 -4.25 10.84
CA VAL A 155 -4.94 -5.57 11.33
C VAL A 155 -4.77 -5.55 12.84
N ALA A 156 -4.08 -4.54 13.40
CA ALA A 156 -3.88 -4.40 14.83
C ALA A 156 -5.20 -4.30 15.59
N ARG A 157 -6.15 -3.48 15.10
CA ARG A 157 -7.48 -3.35 15.70
C ARG A 157 -8.26 -4.65 15.67
N ASN A 158 -8.31 -5.34 14.52
CA ASN A 158 -9.00 -6.63 14.42
C ASN A 158 -8.35 -7.68 15.33
N ARG A 159 -7.02 -7.70 15.44
CA ARG A 159 -6.31 -8.61 16.36
C ARG A 159 -6.70 -8.37 17.82
N SER A 160 -6.68 -7.10 18.23
CA SER A 160 -7.08 -6.71 19.58
C SER A 160 -8.54 -7.10 19.82
N TRP A 161 -9.46 -6.74 18.92
CA TRP A 161 -10.87 -7.10 19.01
C TRP A 161 -11.11 -8.62 19.09
N LEU A 162 -10.37 -9.42 18.31
CA LEU A 162 -10.46 -10.88 18.37
C LEU A 162 -10.11 -11.39 19.77
N ARG A 163 -9.01 -10.90 20.37
CA ARG A 163 -8.51 -11.37 21.67
C ARG A 163 -9.29 -10.81 22.86
N GLY A 164 -9.60 -9.52 22.85
CA GLY A 164 -10.24 -8.82 23.96
C GLY A 164 -11.77 -8.90 23.95
N SER A 165 -12.40 -9.21 22.81
CA SER A 165 -13.86 -9.23 22.71
C SER A 165 -14.39 -10.56 22.20
N LEU A 166 -13.98 -10.98 21.00
CA LEU A 166 -14.60 -12.14 20.35
C LEU A 166 -14.32 -13.45 21.10
N PHE A 167 -13.06 -13.70 21.47
CA PHE A 167 -12.67 -14.98 22.06
C PHE A 167 -13.27 -15.20 23.47
N PRO A 168 -13.26 -14.20 24.38
CA PRO A 168 -13.98 -14.30 25.65
C PRO A 168 -15.46 -14.61 25.47
N ALA A 169 -16.16 -13.86 24.60
CA ALA A 169 -17.58 -14.07 24.34
C ALA A 169 -17.86 -15.47 23.77
N LEU A 170 -17.03 -15.96 22.83
CA LEU A 170 -17.18 -17.34 22.34
C LEU A 170 -17.05 -18.38 23.45
N ASN A 171 -16.07 -18.21 24.35
CA ASN A 171 -15.86 -19.11 25.47
C ASN A 171 -17.04 -19.11 26.45
N GLU A 172 -17.57 -17.93 26.80
CA GLU A 172 -18.75 -17.78 27.67
C GLU A 172 -19.99 -18.45 27.10
N HIS A 173 -20.14 -18.42 25.77
CA HIS A 173 -21.24 -19.08 25.07
C HIS A 173 -21.00 -20.57 24.78
N GLY A 174 -19.94 -21.18 25.30
CA GLY A 174 -19.62 -22.60 25.07
C GLY A 174 -19.24 -22.90 23.62
N LYS A 175 -18.60 -21.94 22.94
CA LYS A 175 -18.23 -22.02 21.53
C LYS A 175 -16.72 -21.99 21.32
N SER A 176 -16.32 -22.58 20.21
CA SER A 176 -14.95 -22.61 19.71
C SER A 176 -14.91 -22.07 18.27
N GLY A 177 -13.73 -22.10 17.66
CA GLY A 177 -13.52 -21.69 16.28
C GLY A 177 -12.52 -22.57 15.56
N SER A 178 -12.85 -22.90 14.31
CA SER A 178 -11.98 -23.64 13.39
C SER A 178 -11.54 -22.73 12.24
N LEU A 179 -10.30 -22.91 11.80
CA LEU A 179 -9.74 -22.14 10.68
C LEU A 179 -9.96 -22.89 9.38
N VAL A 180 -10.52 -22.19 8.40
CA VAL A 180 -10.68 -22.67 7.03
C VAL A 180 -9.85 -21.78 6.11
N THR A 181 -9.00 -22.38 5.27
CA THR A 181 -8.29 -21.67 4.21
C THR A 181 -8.78 -22.14 2.85
N LEU A 182 -9.25 -21.20 2.03
CA LEU A 182 -9.85 -21.48 0.73
C LEU A 182 -9.07 -20.75 -0.37
N THR A 183 -8.70 -21.48 -1.42
CA THR A 183 -8.08 -20.92 -2.63
C THR A 183 -8.46 -21.75 -3.86
N LEU A 184 -8.11 -21.27 -5.05
CA LEU A 184 -8.32 -21.96 -6.32
C LEU A 184 -7.07 -21.85 -7.19
N ALA A 185 -6.98 -22.70 -8.21
CA ALA A 185 -5.87 -22.68 -9.16
C ALA A 185 -5.88 -21.38 -9.98
N HIS A 186 -4.69 -20.80 -10.15
CA HIS A 186 -4.47 -19.56 -10.89
C HIS A 186 -3.19 -19.69 -11.75
N SER A 187 -3.04 -18.80 -12.73
CA SER A 187 -1.87 -18.74 -13.62
C SER A 187 -1.39 -17.30 -13.75
N TYR A 188 -0.13 -17.12 -14.16
CA TYR A 188 0.46 -15.79 -14.32
C TYR A 188 -0.12 -15.06 -15.54
N ASP A 189 -0.35 -15.82 -16.61
CA ASP A 189 -0.67 -15.32 -17.95
C ASP A 189 -2.16 -14.97 -18.16
N VAL A 190 -2.99 -15.14 -17.13
CA VAL A 190 -4.39 -14.70 -17.18
C VAL A 190 -4.52 -13.28 -16.64
N ASP A 191 -5.61 -12.61 -17.00
CA ASP A 191 -6.06 -11.43 -16.26
C ASP A 191 -6.30 -11.83 -14.80
N TRP A 192 -5.64 -11.13 -13.88
CA TRP A 192 -5.68 -11.39 -12.45
C TRP A 192 -7.04 -11.08 -11.81
N ALA A 193 -7.88 -10.28 -12.47
CA ALA A 193 -9.27 -10.06 -12.05
C ALA A 193 -10.10 -11.35 -12.15
N VAL A 194 -9.79 -12.24 -13.11
CA VAL A 194 -10.53 -13.49 -13.35
C VAL A 194 -10.44 -14.46 -12.15
N PRO A 195 -9.26 -14.91 -11.68
CA PRO A 195 -9.18 -15.81 -10.54
C PRO A 195 -9.67 -15.15 -9.25
N VAL A 196 -9.52 -13.84 -9.08
CA VAL A 196 -10.04 -13.10 -7.92
C VAL A 196 -11.58 -13.09 -7.92
N ALA A 197 -12.21 -12.85 -9.07
CA ALA A 197 -13.67 -12.89 -9.21
C ALA A 197 -14.22 -14.30 -9.01
N ALA A 198 -13.58 -15.31 -9.63
CA ALA A 198 -13.95 -16.72 -9.47
C ALA A 198 -13.88 -17.15 -8.00
N LEU A 199 -12.85 -16.74 -7.25
CA LEU A 199 -12.72 -17.10 -5.83
C LEU A 199 -13.84 -16.50 -4.99
N LYS A 200 -14.22 -15.24 -5.24
CA LYS A 200 -15.32 -14.58 -4.54
C LYS A 200 -16.67 -15.23 -4.85
N ALA A 201 -16.90 -15.56 -6.13
CA ALA A 201 -18.11 -16.26 -6.56
C ALA A 201 -18.19 -17.65 -5.91
N ALA A 202 -17.09 -18.42 -5.93
CA ALA A 202 -16.97 -19.70 -5.27
C ALA A 202 -17.24 -19.58 -3.76
N TYR A 203 -16.66 -18.58 -3.08
CA TYR A 203 -16.96 -18.35 -1.66
C TYR A 203 -18.46 -18.10 -1.43
N GLY A 204 -19.12 -17.29 -2.26
CA GLY A 204 -20.56 -17.04 -2.14
C GLY A 204 -21.42 -18.30 -2.31
N LEU A 205 -21.04 -19.20 -3.23
CA LEU A 205 -21.73 -20.49 -3.44
C LEU A 205 -21.45 -21.47 -2.29
N PHE A 206 -20.19 -21.57 -1.87
CA PHE A 206 -19.76 -22.36 -0.71
C PHE A 206 -20.52 -21.95 0.55
N ASP A 207 -20.60 -20.65 0.82
CA ASP A 207 -21.23 -20.14 2.04
C ASP A 207 -22.72 -20.48 2.12
N LYS A 208 -23.40 -20.39 0.97
CA LYS A 208 -24.81 -20.79 0.84
C LYS A 208 -25.01 -22.29 1.07
N ARG A 209 -24.13 -23.14 0.52
CA ARG A 209 -24.18 -24.61 0.69
C ARG A 209 -23.98 -25.02 2.15
N MET A 210 -23.11 -24.30 2.84
CA MET A 210 -22.76 -24.61 4.22
C MET A 210 -23.78 -24.13 5.25
N ALA A 211 -24.81 -23.38 4.87
CA ALA A 211 -25.79 -22.80 5.81
C ALA A 211 -26.42 -23.83 6.76
N LYS A 212 -26.81 -25.02 6.28
CA LYS A 212 -27.38 -26.08 7.13
C LYS A 212 -26.33 -26.67 8.08
N VAL A 213 -25.10 -26.86 7.60
CA VAL A 213 -24.00 -27.42 8.39
C VAL A 213 -23.58 -26.44 9.48
N TYR A 214 -23.49 -25.14 9.18
CA TYR A 214 -23.22 -24.10 10.17
C TYR A 214 -24.25 -24.09 11.30
N ARG A 215 -25.55 -24.19 10.96
CA ARG A 215 -26.60 -24.30 11.98
C ARG A 215 -26.48 -25.58 12.82
N LYS A 216 -26.20 -26.72 12.18
CA LYS A 216 -26.01 -28.00 12.89
C LYS A 216 -24.81 -27.94 13.85
N ALA A 217 -23.75 -27.23 13.46
CA ALA A 217 -22.56 -27.04 14.28
C ALA A 217 -22.69 -25.91 15.32
N GLY A 218 -23.87 -25.29 15.48
CA GLY A 218 -24.08 -24.20 16.43
C GLY A 218 -23.31 -22.92 16.14
N SER A 219 -22.94 -22.68 14.88
CA SER A 219 -22.18 -21.51 14.45
C SER A 219 -22.97 -20.21 14.68
N VAL A 220 -22.34 -19.24 15.34
CA VAL A 220 -22.89 -17.90 15.57
C VAL A 220 -22.38 -16.87 14.57
N GLY A 221 -21.49 -17.26 13.66
CA GLY A 221 -20.94 -16.38 12.66
C GLY A 221 -19.52 -16.75 12.26
N LYS A 222 -18.93 -15.90 11.43
CA LYS A 222 -17.63 -16.12 10.82
C LYS A 222 -16.86 -14.81 10.74
N PHE A 223 -15.57 -14.86 11.01
CA PHE A 223 -14.67 -13.76 10.71
C PHE A 223 -13.81 -14.14 9.51
N LYS A 224 -13.84 -13.33 8.45
CA LYS A 224 -13.14 -13.60 7.19
C LYS A 224 -12.07 -12.57 6.94
N ALA A 225 -10.87 -13.04 6.62
CA ALA A 225 -9.78 -12.25 6.05
C ALA A 225 -9.53 -12.69 4.60
N PHE A 226 -9.55 -11.74 3.67
CA PHE A 226 -9.12 -11.94 2.30
C PHE A 226 -7.66 -11.54 2.18
N GLU A 227 -6.83 -12.39 1.58
CA GLU A 227 -5.41 -12.17 1.44
C GLU A 227 -4.94 -12.48 0.03
N VAL A 228 -3.87 -11.81 -0.37
CA VAL A 228 -3.28 -11.94 -1.70
C VAL A 228 -1.76 -11.93 -1.59
N THR A 229 -1.13 -12.85 -2.32
CA THR A 229 0.30 -12.82 -2.63
C THR A 229 0.52 -12.87 -4.14
N ILE A 230 1.72 -12.52 -4.60
CA ILE A 230 2.14 -12.54 -6.00
C ILE A 230 3.31 -13.51 -6.12
N GLY A 231 3.08 -14.64 -6.76
CA GLY A 231 4.06 -15.70 -6.93
C GLY A 231 4.39 -15.98 -8.39
N ARG A 232 5.09 -17.10 -8.61
CA ARG A 232 5.43 -17.58 -9.96
C ARG A 232 4.20 -17.78 -10.85
N ASN A 233 3.07 -18.16 -10.27
CA ASN A 233 1.81 -18.38 -10.99
C ASN A 233 0.89 -17.13 -10.94
N GLY A 234 1.44 -15.94 -10.72
CA GLY A 234 0.67 -14.69 -10.66
C GLY A 234 0.02 -14.46 -9.30
N ILE A 235 -1.14 -13.82 -9.32
CA ILE A 235 -1.92 -13.51 -8.12
C ILE A 235 -2.40 -14.81 -7.45
N HIS A 236 -2.10 -14.98 -6.16
CA HIS A 236 -2.59 -16.06 -5.32
C HIS A 236 -3.55 -15.48 -4.28
N PRO A 237 -4.85 -15.43 -4.59
CA PRO A 237 -5.88 -15.00 -3.65
C PRO A 237 -6.33 -16.16 -2.78
N HIS A 238 -6.50 -15.90 -1.48
CA HIS A 238 -7.02 -16.88 -0.54
C HIS A 238 -7.85 -16.23 0.56
N PHE A 239 -8.82 -16.99 1.07
CA PHE A 239 -9.59 -16.61 2.25
C PHE A 239 -9.08 -17.38 3.46
N HIS A 240 -8.83 -16.68 4.55
CA HIS A 240 -8.76 -17.26 5.89
C HIS A 240 -10.06 -16.96 6.62
N ILE A 241 -10.74 -17.98 7.11
CA ILE A 241 -12.05 -17.87 7.74
C ILE A 241 -11.98 -18.53 9.11
N LEU A 242 -12.24 -17.77 10.15
CA LEU A 242 -12.60 -18.30 11.46
C LEU A 242 -14.08 -18.64 11.45
N VAL A 243 -14.41 -19.93 11.44
CA VAL A 243 -15.79 -20.41 11.54
C VAL A 243 -16.05 -20.82 12.98
N THR A 244 -17.03 -20.18 13.61
CA THR A 244 -17.44 -20.53 14.98
C THR A 244 -18.31 -21.77 15.00
N HIS A 245 -18.28 -22.53 16.09
CA HIS A 245 -19.11 -23.72 16.30
C HIS A 245 -19.19 -24.04 17.80
N ASP A 246 -20.12 -24.92 18.20
CA ASP A 246 -20.16 -25.49 19.55
C ASP A 246 -18.91 -26.31 19.83
N VAL A 247 -18.46 -26.36 21.10
CA VAL A 247 -17.26 -27.10 21.50
C VAL A 247 -17.31 -28.59 21.17
N ASP A 248 -18.50 -29.17 21.15
CA ASP A 248 -18.78 -30.58 20.91
C ASP A 248 -19.29 -30.86 19.47
N ALA A 249 -19.21 -29.87 18.57
CA ALA A 249 -19.60 -30.04 17.18
C ALA A 249 -18.82 -31.16 16.48
N ASP A 250 -19.48 -31.91 15.59
CA ASP A 250 -18.86 -32.95 14.75
C ASP A 250 -18.00 -32.30 13.65
N LEU A 251 -16.74 -32.03 13.98
CA LEU A 251 -15.78 -31.36 13.10
C LEU A 251 -15.35 -32.22 11.92
N VAL A 252 -15.41 -33.56 12.05
CA VAL A 252 -15.08 -34.48 10.95
C VAL A 252 -16.15 -34.41 9.87
N ALA A 253 -17.43 -34.48 10.26
CA ALA A 253 -18.53 -34.30 9.33
C ALA A 253 -18.55 -32.89 8.74
N MET A 254 -18.24 -31.87 9.55
CA MET A 254 -18.16 -30.49 9.11
C MET A 254 -17.05 -30.29 8.06
N GLU A 255 -15.85 -30.82 8.29
CA GLU A 255 -14.74 -30.76 7.34
C GLU A 255 -15.10 -31.44 6.01
N SER A 256 -15.65 -32.66 6.08
CA SER A 256 -16.04 -33.42 4.89
C SER A 256 -17.06 -32.65 4.06
N ALA A 257 -18.10 -32.10 4.70
CA ALA A 257 -19.11 -31.28 4.02
C ALA A 257 -18.53 -29.98 3.45
N MET A 258 -17.62 -29.32 4.18
CA MET A 258 -16.94 -28.12 3.68
C MET A 258 -16.10 -28.41 2.44
N ARG A 259 -15.34 -29.50 2.46
CA ARG A 259 -14.51 -29.93 1.35
C ARG A 259 -15.38 -30.17 0.12
N GLU A 260 -16.41 -30.99 0.22
CA GLU A 260 -17.32 -31.25 -0.91
C GLU A 260 -17.96 -29.95 -1.44
N ALA A 261 -18.48 -29.11 -0.53
CA ALA A 261 -19.11 -27.85 -0.89
C ALA A 261 -18.15 -26.89 -1.61
N TRP A 262 -16.88 -26.83 -1.17
CA TRP A 262 -15.87 -25.97 -1.77
C TRP A 262 -15.52 -26.41 -3.19
N TYR A 263 -15.24 -27.70 -3.40
CA TYR A 263 -14.87 -28.20 -4.71
C TYR A 263 -15.99 -27.99 -5.73
N LYS A 264 -17.24 -28.23 -5.32
CA LYS A 264 -18.41 -27.93 -6.15
C LYS A 264 -18.54 -26.43 -6.43
N ALA A 265 -18.32 -25.59 -5.43
CA ALA A 265 -18.42 -24.13 -5.59
C ALA A 265 -17.36 -23.56 -6.54
N VAL A 266 -16.15 -24.10 -6.49
CA VAL A 266 -15.08 -23.70 -7.42
C VAL A 266 -15.40 -24.14 -8.84
N ALA A 267 -15.90 -25.37 -9.03
CA ALA A 267 -16.32 -25.85 -10.35
C ALA A 267 -17.42 -24.98 -10.96
N ASP A 268 -18.46 -24.65 -10.17
CA ASP A 268 -19.57 -23.81 -10.63
C ASP A 268 -19.15 -22.35 -10.90
N ALA A 269 -18.11 -21.86 -10.23
CA ALA A 269 -17.53 -20.54 -10.46
C ALA A 269 -16.55 -20.52 -11.66
N GLY A 270 -16.42 -21.63 -12.40
CA GLY A 270 -15.50 -21.77 -13.54
C GLY A 270 -14.02 -21.88 -13.14
N GLY A 271 -13.73 -22.10 -11.86
CA GLY A 271 -12.38 -22.31 -11.35
C GLY A 271 -11.97 -23.78 -11.35
N ARG A 272 -10.72 -24.04 -10.94
CA ARG A 272 -10.22 -25.40 -10.68
C ARG A 272 -9.69 -25.49 -9.26
N CYS A 273 -10.02 -26.56 -8.56
CA CYS A 273 -9.41 -26.90 -7.28
C CYS A 273 -8.23 -27.84 -7.49
N THR A 274 -7.21 -27.70 -6.64
CA THR A 274 -6.20 -28.73 -6.40
C THR A 274 -6.38 -29.23 -4.96
N ASP A 275 -5.67 -30.28 -4.56
CA ASP A 275 -5.73 -30.79 -3.18
C ASP A 275 -5.39 -29.70 -2.13
N ARG A 276 -4.62 -28.69 -2.53
CA ARG A 276 -4.23 -27.54 -1.71
C ARG A 276 -5.25 -26.40 -1.70
N GLY A 277 -6.35 -26.53 -2.45
CA GLY A 277 -7.41 -25.53 -2.56
C GLY A 277 -8.26 -25.39 -1.29
N PHE A 278 -8.16 -26.35 -0.38
CA PHE A 278 -8.93 -26.43 0.86
C PHE A 278 -8.06 -26.94 2.00
N ASP A 279 -8.00 -26.18 3.09
CA ASP A 279 -7.38 -26.59 4.35
C ASP A 279 -8.32 -26.28 5.51
N PHE A 280 -8.55 -27.26 6.38
CA PHE A 280 -9.39 -27.15 7.57
C PHE A 280 -8.57 -27.51 8.80
N GLN A 281 -8.58 -26.63 9.79
CA GLN A 281 -7.84 -26.83 11.02
C GLN A 281 -8.79 -26.68 12.21
N PRO A 282 -9.16 -27.79 12.88
CA PRO A 282 -10.13 -27.80 13.96
C PRO A 282 -9.59 -27.10 15.21
N ASN A 283 -10.46 -26.38 15.93
CA ASN A 283 -10.17 -25.77 17.25
C ASN A 283 -8.92 -24.88 17.27
N ARG A 284 -8.85 -23.92 16.35
CA ARG A 284 -7.71 -23.02 16.12
C ARG A 284 -7.98 -21.56 16.46
N LEU A 285 -8.73 -21.30 17.52
CA LEU A 285 -9.11 -19.95 17.94
C LEU A 285 -7.89 -19.04 18.15
N ASN A 286 -6.97 -19.43 19.04
CA ASN A 286 -5.75 -18.66 19.33
C ASN A 286 -4.77 -18.64 18.14
N ASP A 287 -4.70 -19.75 17.42
CA ASP A 287 -3.85 -19.88 16.23
C ASP A 287 -4.33 -18.98 15.08
N TYR A 288 -5.62 -18.64 15.01
CA TYR A 288 -6.16 -17.70 14.04
C TYR A 288 -5.62 -16.28 14.27
N ALA A 289 -5.65 -15.79 15.51
CA ALA A 289 -5.10 -14.49 15.85
C ALA A 289 -3.58 -14.43 15.62
N ALA A 290 -2.87 -15.50 15.99
CA ALA A 290 -1.44 -15.65 15.72
C ALA A 290 -1.14 -15.72 14.21
N LYS A 291 -1.98 -16.37 13.41
CA LYS A 291 -1.84 -16.41 11.95
C LYS A 291 -2.13 -15.07 11.30
N MET A 292 -3.10 -14.30 11.77
CA MET A 292 -3.30 -12.92 11.28
C MET A 292 -2.09 -12.03 11.58
N GLU A 293 -1.52 -12.18 12.77
CA GLU A 293 -0.29 -11.50 13.19
C GLU A 293 0.90 -11.92 12.33
N ALA A 294 1.13 -13.22 12.17
CA ALA A 294 2.20 -13.76 11.35
C ALA A 294 1.99 -13.46 9.85
N ALA A 295 0.78 -13.51 9.31
CA ALA A 295 0.51 -13.18 7.92
C ALA A 295 0.82 -11.71 7.67
N HIS A 296 0.39 -10.79 8.53
CA HIS A 296 0.71 -9.38 8.33
C HIS A 296 2.18 -9.04 8.63
N GLU A 297 2.78 -9.54 9.71
CA GLU A 297 4.18 -9.28 10.06
C GLU A 297 5.19 -10.03 9.18
N LEU A 298 4.93 -11.28 8.77
CA LEU A 298 5.77 -12.00 7.81
C LEU A 298 5.54 -11.51 6.37
N SER A 299 4.36 -10.99 6.03
CA SER A 299 4.16 -10.25 4.78
C SER A 299 4.88 -8.91 4.80
N SER A 300 5.07 -8.30 5.97
CA SER A 300 5.77 -7.03 6.14
C SER A 300 7.29 -7.22 6.32
N GLN A 301 7.76 -8.41 6.68
CA GLN A 301 9.18 -8.71 6.88
C GLN A 301 9.70 -9.60 5.73
N SER A 302 10.86 -9.26 5.14
CA SER A 302 11.44 -10.02 4.02
C SER A 302 12.09 -11.34 4.47
N THR A 303 11.33 -12.21 5.15
CA THR A 303 11.82 -13.50 5.65
C THR A 303 12.09 -14.48 4.50
N LYS A 304 13.08 -15.38 4.67
CA LYS A 304 13.45 -16.39 3.66
C LYS A 304 12.29 -17.33 3.32
N GLN A 305 11.37 -17.55 4.26
CA GLN A 305 10.21 -18.44 4.09
C GLN A 305 9.09 -17.79 3.27
N GLY A 306 8.89 -16.47 3.40
CA GLY A 306 7.98 -15.71 2.52
C GLY A 306 8.38 -15.79 1.04
N ARG A 307 9.69 -15.81 0.74
CA ARG A 307 10.18 -15.90 -0.67
C ARG A 307 9.79 -17.19 -1.40
N LYS A 308 9.54 -18.29 -0.68
CA LYS A 308 9.13 -19.57 -1.30
C LYS A 308 7.65 -19.60 -1.71
N ASN A 309 6.80 -18.80 -1.06
CA ASN A 309 5.34 -18.85 -1.21
C ASN A 309 4.77 -17.66 -2.02
N GLY A 310 5.62 -16.85 -2.63
CA GLY A 310 5.23 -15.62 -3.34
C GLY A 310 5.48 -14.37 -2.49
N LYS A 311 5.63 -13.22 -3.16
CA LYS A 311 5.82 -11.91 -2.53
C LYS A 311 4.46 -11.39 -2.04
N SER A 312 4.42 -10.83 -0.83
CA SER A 312 3.25 -10.04 -0.41
C SER A 312 3.18 -8.71 -1.18
N LEU A 313 2.02 -8.04 -1.14
CA LEU A 313 1.90 -6.68 -1.69
C LEU A 313 2.92 -5.70 -1.06
N SER A 314 3.18 -5.82 0.25
CA SER A 314 4.14 -4.99 0.96
C SER A 314 5.59 -5.26 0.54
N GLN A 315 5.95 -6.52 0.26
CA GLN A 315 7.25 -6.90 -0.28
C GLN A 315 7.40 -6.45 -1.74
N THR A 316 6.33 -6.49 -2.52
CA THR A 316 6.29 -5.97 -3.88
C THR A 316 6.48 -4.44 -3.89
N LEU A 317 5.86 -3.71 -2.95
CA LEU A 317 6.13 -2.29 -2.74
C LEU A 317 7.58 -2.01 -2.35
N ASP A 318 8.19 -2.83 -1.49
CA ASP A 318 9.60 -2.67 -1.16
C ASP A 318 10.51 -2.86 -2.38
N ALA A 319 10.19 -3.80 -3.26
CA ALA A 319 10.93 -4.03 -4.51
C ALA A 319 10.75 -2.85 -5.48
N ALA A 320 9.52 -2.40 -5.69
CA ALA A 320 9.22 -1.22 -6.51
C ALA A 320 9.89 0.06 -5.96
N GLY A 321 9.96 0.20 -4.64
CA GLY A 321 10.65 1.30 -3.97
C GLY A 321 12.17 1.29 -4.21
N ARG A 322 12.77 0.12 -4.50
CA ARG A 322 14.17 -0.03 -4.91
C ARG A 322 14.39 0.09 -6.43
N GLY A 323 13.35 0.38 -7.20
CA GLY A 323 13.44 0.55 -8.66
C GLY A 323 13.07 -0.68 -9.49
N ASP A 324 12.53 -1.74 -8.89
CA ASP A 324 12.00 -2.89 -9.64
C ASP A 324 10.68 -2.50 -10.35
N LEU A 325 10.78 -2.18 -11.64
CA LEU A 325 9.65 -1.76 -12.47
C LEU A 325 8.60 -2.88 -12.63
N MET A 326 9.05 -4.13 -12.72
CA MET A 326 8.15 -5.29 -12.81
C MET A 326 7.34 -5.44 -11.54
N ALA A 327 7.96 -5.30 -10.36
CA ALA A 327 7.23 -5.29 -9.10
C ALA A 327 6.21 -4.15 -9.03
N GLY A 328 6.53 -2.96 -9.55
CA GLY A 328 5.58 -1.86 -9.64
C GLY A 328 4.34 -2.20 -10.48
N ALA A 329 4.56 -2.78 -11.67
CA ALA A 329 3.50 -3.21 -12.57
C ALA A 329 2.66 -4.36 -11.99
N GLU A 330 3.31 -5.37 -11.39
CA GLU A 330 2.62 -6.47 -10.70
C GLU A 330 1.77 -5.97 -9.54
N TRP A 331 2.26 -5.00 -8.77
CA TRP A 331 1.47 -4.38 -7.71
C TRP A 331 0.23 -3.69 -8.26
N GLN A 332 0.36 -2.89 -9.34
CA GLN A 332 -0.79 -2.22 -9.98
C GLN A 332 -1.82 -3.24 -10.49
N ARG A 333 -1.38 -4.29 -11.21
CA ARG A 333 -2.24 -5.40 -11.66
C ARG A 333 -2.98 -6.07 -10.51
N ALA A 334 -2.31 -6.27 -9.37
CA ALA A 334 -2.95 -6.86 -8.19
C ALA A 334 -4.00 -5.94 -7.56
N ILE A 335 -3.72 -4.63 -7.46
CA ILE A 335 -4.68 -3.65 -6.92
C ILE A 335 -5.91 -3.52 -7.82
N GLU A 336 -5.71 -3.50 -9.14
CA GLU A 336 -6.79 -3.51 -10.12
C GLU A 336 -7.69 -4.75 -9.95
N ALA A 337 -7.10 -5.95 -9.90
CA ALA A 337 -7.82 -7.20 -9.69
C ALA A 337 -8.59 -7.25 -8.34
N LEU A 338 -8.02 -6.66 -7.30
CA LEU A 338 -8.63 -6.57 -5.97
C LEU A 338 -9.84 -5.62 -5.95
N GLY A 339 -9.79 -4.52 -6.70
CA GLY A 339 -10.85 -3.52 -6.77
C GLY A 339 -11.25 -2.98 -5.38
N SER A 340 -12.54 -2.78 -5.15
CA SER A 340 -13.10 -2.29 -3.88
C SER A 340 -13.40 -3.39 -2.85
N THR A 341 -12.65 -4.50 -2.88
CA THR A 341 -12.94 -5.63 -2.00
C THR A 341 -12.52 -5.32 -0.57
N ASN A 342 -13.40 -5.53 0.41
CA ASN A 342 -12.99 -5.43 1.81
C ASN A 342 -12.07 -6.59 2.20
N ARG A 343 -10.96 -6.26 2.86
CA ARG A 343 -9.99 -7.23 3.36
C ARG A 343 -10.54 -8.06 4.53
N PHE A 344 -11.33 -7.45 5.41
CA PHE A 344 -11.87 -8.12 6.61
C PHE A 344 -13.40 -8.04 6.65
N HIS A 345 -14.04 -9.07 7.19
CA HIS A 345 -15.49 -9.12 7.34
C HIS A 345 -15.88 -9.96 8.55
N ALA A 346 -16.44 -9.32 9.59
CA ALA A 346 -16.91 -9.98 10.82
C ALA A 346 -18.36 -10.46 10.77
N GLY A 347 -19.13 -10.07 9.74
CA GLY A 347 -20.51 -10.50 9.56
C GLY A 347 -21.40 -10.15 10.75
N SER A 348 -22.21 -11.11 11.19
CA SER A 348 -23.15 -10.94 12.30
C SER A 348 -22.57 -11.30 13.68
N LEU A 349 -21.26 -11.56 13.80
CA LEU A 349 -20.63 -12.00 15.05
C LEU A 349 -20.94 -11.04 16.20
N SER A 350 -20.71 -9.74 15.99
CA SER A 350 -20.97 -8.70 16.99
C SER A 350 -22.42 -8.66 17.46
N ARG A 351 -23.37 -8.75 16.52
CA ARG A 351 -24.80 -8.78 16.84
C ARG A 351 -25.20 -10.06 17.59
N ASN A 352 -24.68 -11.21 17.17
CA ASN A 352 -25.09 -12.52 17.70
C ASN A 352 -24.48 -12.82 19.08
N LEU A 353 -23.39 -12.16 19.44
CA LEU A 353 -22.70 -12.29 20.73
C LEU A 353 -22.85 -11.05 21.61
N ASP A 354 -23.61 -10.04 21.16
CA ASP A 354 -23.78 -8.74 21.85
C ASP A 354 -22.44 -8.07 22.25
N ILE A 355 -21.47 -8.09 21.33
CA ILE A 355 -20.16 -7.46 21.50
C ILE A 355 -19.98 -6.30 20.52
N PRO A 356 -19.11 -5.31 20.83
CA PRO A 356 -18.81 -4.21 19.90
C PRO A 356 -18.33 -4.72 18.54
N THR A 357 -18.58 -3.95 17.49
CA THR A 357 -18.01 -4.24 16.17
C THR A 357 -16.52 -3.92 16.12
N PRO A 358 -15.73 -4.54 15.21
CA PRO A 358 -14.32 -4.17 15.04
C PRO A 358 -14.10 -2.68 14.73
N SER A 359 -15.09 -1.96 14.20
CA SER A 359 -15.02 -0.52 13.96
C SER A 359 -15.27 0.33 15.22
N GLU A 360 -16.06 -0.18 16.15
CA GLU A 360 -16.37 0.46 17.44
C GLU A 360 -15.38 0.05 18.54
N TRP A 361 -14.63 -1.02 18.32
CA TRP A 361 -13.60 -1.50 19.23
C TRP A 361 -12.53 -0.44 19.46
N ASP A 362 -12.45 0.00 20.71
CA ASP A 362 -11.33 0.76 21.25
C ASP A 362 -10.63 -0.12 22.28
N ASP A 363 -9.32 -0.21 22.16
CA ASP A 363 -8.49 -1.02 23.04
C ASP A 363 -8.13 -0.17 24.26
N GLU A 364 -9.06 -0.03 25.20
CA GLU A 364 -8.85 0.73 26.44
C GLU A 364 -7.80 0.08 27.35
N GLU A 365 -7.71 -1.26 27.35
CA GLU A 365 -6.75 -2.01 28.20
C GLU A 365 -5.28 -1.79 27.79
N VAL A 366 -4.98 -1.67 26.49
CA VAL A 366 -3.60 -1.36 26.03
C VAL A 366 -3.16 0.07 26.39
N ARG A 367 -4.09 1.01 26.59
CA ARG A 367 -3.74 2.32 27.14
C ARG A 367 -3.39 2.24 28.62
N GLY A 368 -4.17 1.46 29.38
CA GLY A 368 -4.00 1.32 30.83
C GLY A 368 -2.69 0.67 31.26
N GLU A 369 -2.17 -0.33 30.52
CA GLU A 369 -0.87 -0.95 30.86
C GLU A 369 0.33 -0.07 30.53
N HIS A 370 0.24 0.79 29.50
CA HIS A 370 1.25 1.80 29.20
C HIS A 370 1.21 3.03 30.12
N ASP A 371 0.12 3.22 30.87
CA ASP A 371 -0.10 4.35 31.79
C ASP A 371 0.48 4.12 33.19
N SER A 372 0.99 2.92 33.49
CA SER A 372 1.59 2.63 34.79
C SER A 372 3.11 2.89 34.78
N LEU A 373 3.47 4.09 35.29
CA LEU A 373 4.81 4.52 35.74
C LEU A 373 5.76 5.22 34.74
N GLU A 374 5.26 5.94 33.73
CA GLU A 374 6.02 7.04 33.11
C GLU A 374 5.20 8.33 33.18
N VAL A 375 5.81 9.42 33.67
CA VAL A 375 5.24 10.76 33.55
C VAL A 375 5.07 11.03 32.06
N LEU A 376 3.85 10.89 31.53
CA LEU A 376 3.55 11.19 30.12
C LEU A 376 3.87 12.66 29.88
N ALA A 377 5.04 12.92 29.31
CA ALA A 377 5.40 14.26 28.86
C ALA A 377 4.34 14.74 27.86
N GLU A 378 3.90 15.99 28.00
CA GLU A 378 2.93 16.56 27.07
C GLU A 378 3.38 16.35 25.62
N PRO A 379 2.47 15.93 24.72
CA PRO A 379 2.84 15.63 23.35
C PRO A 379 3.38 16.89 22.68
N LEU A 380 4.55 16.76 22.05
CA LEU A 380 5.15 17.86 21.29
C LEU A 380 4.38 18.02 19.97
N ILE A 381 3.74 19.17 19.81
CA ILE A 381 3.03 19.54 18.58
C ILE A 381 3.93 20.44 17.73
N ILE A 382 4.20 20.02 16.50
CA ILE A 382 5.02 20.75 15.54
C ILE A 382 4.16 21.16 14.34
N GLU A 383 4.05 22.45 14.11
CA GLU A 383 3.24 23.01 13.02
C GLU A 383 4.10 23.73 11.97
N TYR A 384 3.66 23.60 10.71
CA TYR A 384 4.24 24.25 9.55
C TYR A 384 3.21 24.37 8.41
N SER A 385 3.57 25.12 7.36
CA SER A 385 2.70 25.38 6.21
C SER A 385 2.17 24.09 5.58
N LEU A 386 0.85 24.05 5.32
CA LEU A 386 0.24 22.95 4.58
C LEU A 386 0.74 22.91 3.13
N ASP A 387 1.00 24.06 2.51
CA ASP A 387 1.54 24.11 1.14
C ASP A 387 2.93 23.46 1.07
N ASP A 388 3.81 23.82 2.01
CA ASP A 388 5.13 23.20 2.14
C ASP A 388 5.00 21.70 2.40
N HIS A 389 4.04 21.28 3.21
CA HIS A 389 3.78 19.86 3.44
C HIS A 389 3.39 19.11 2.17
N LEU A 390 2.43 19.64 1.40
CA LEU A 390 1.96 19.03 0.16
C LEU A 390 3.08 18.95 -0.89
N LYS A 391 3.90 20.00 -0.96
CA LYS A 391 5.08 20.11 -1.82
C LYS A 391 6.17 19.12 -1.40
N ALA A 392 6.51 19.07 -0.12
CA ALA A 392 7.55 18.19 0.43
C ALA A 392 7.19 16.70 0.35
N THR A 393 5.89 16.38 0.37
CA THR A 393 5.38 14.99 0.32
C THR A 393 4.87 14.58 -1.06
N HIS A 394 5.12 15.36 -2.11
CA HIS A 394 4.58 15.09 -3.43
C HIS A 394 5.11 13.74 -4.01
N PRO A 395 4.24 12.83 -4.54
CA PRO A 395 4.65 11.49 -4.95
C PRO A 395 5.65 11.47 -6.11
N ALA A 396 5.60 12.48 -6.98
CA ALA A 396 6.51 12.63 -8.12
C ALA A 396 7.98 12.85 -7.70
N LEU A 397 8.25 13.20 -6.43
CA LEU A 397 9.62 13.42 -5.97
C LEU A 397 10.44 12.13 -5.83
N GLY A 398 9.82 10.96 -5.98
CA GLY A 398 10.51 9.66 -5.94
C GLY A 398 11.09 9.31 -4.56
N ARG A 399 10.70 10.01 -3.49
CA ARG A 399 11.23 9.84 -2.14
C ARG A 399 10.14 9.87 -1.07
N PRO A 400 10.36 9.21 0.08
CA PRO A 400 9.35 9.09 1.12
C PRO A 400 9.33 10.33 2.04
N GLY A 401 8.92 11.49 1.51
CA GLY A 401 8.95 12.78 2.22
C GLY A 401 8.25 12.74 3.59
N LEU A 402 7.08 12.09 3.67
CA LEU A 402 6.36 11.90 4.92
C LEU A 402 7.18 11.13 5.96
N ALA A 403 7.84 10.03 5.56
CA ALA A 403 8.71 9.26 6.43
C ALA A 403 9.92 10.08 6.91
N MET A 404 10.47 10.92 6.04
CA MET A 404 11.61 11.79 6.35
C MET A 404 11.25 12.86 7.38
N ILE A 405 10.08 13.49 7.22
CA ILE A 405 9.55 14.49 8.16
C ILE A 405 9.27 13.86 9.52
N LEU A 406 8.56 12.74 9.57
CA LEU A 406 8.27 12.05 10.84
C LEU A 406 9.56 11.57 11.53
N ARG A 407 10.58 11.17 10.76
CA ARG A 407 11.90 10.84 11.30
C ARG A 407 12.63 12.05 11.88
N ALA A 408 12.55 13.19 11.21
CA ALA A 408 13.13 14.42 11.70
C ALA A 408 12.47 14.86 13.02
N ALA A 409 11.14 14.70 13.12
CA ALA A 409 10.37 15.02 14.32
C ALA A 409 10.84 14.21 15.54
N VAL A 410 10.96 12.88 15.40
CA VAL A 410 11.41 12.03 16.52
C VAL A 410 12.87 12.31 16.91
N ARG A 411 13.75 12.60 15.95
CA ARG A 411 15.20 12.74 16.21
C ARG A 411 15.63 14.11 16.71
N GLY A 412 14.89 15.17 16.39
CA GLY A 412 15.32 16.53 16.74
C GLY A 412 14.21 17.56 16.69
N GLY A 413 12.97 17.12 16.90
CA GLY A 413 11.81 17.99 17.11
C GLY A 413 11.59 19.02 16.00
N GLN A 414 11.11 20.19 16.41
CA GLN A 414 10.68 21.26 15.51
C GLN A 414 11.77 21.78 14.58
N VAL A 415 13.00 21.95 15.08
CA VAL A 415 14.13 22.47 14.28
C VAL A 415 14.43 21.52 13.12
N LYS A 416 14.58 20.21 13.39
CA LYS A 416 14.86 19.23 12.34
C LYS A 416 13.70 19.07 11.37
N VAL A 417 12.45 19.18 11.83
CA VAL A 417 11.27 19.16 10.94
C VAL A 417 11.32 20.33 9.95
N ARG A 418 11.55 21.55 10.42
CA ARG A 418 11.62 22.73 9.55
C ARG A 418 12.75 22.62 8.52
N MET A 419 13.94 22.21 8.96
CA MET A 419 15.07 21.96 8.05
C MET A 419 14.75 20.89 7.00
N MET A 420 14.08 19.81 7.41
CA MET A 420 13.70 18.73 6.51
C MET A 420 12.66 19.18 5.49
N VAL A 421 11.62 19.89 5.93
CA VAL A 421 10.57 20.42 5.05
C VAL A 421 11.17 21.40 4.03
N ASP A 422 12.00 22.35 4.48
CA ASP A 422 12.69 23.30 3.59
C ASP A 422 13.57 22.56 2.54
N ALA A 423 14.39 21.60 2.98
CA ALA A 423 15.22 20.82 2.06
C ALA A 423 14.38 20.03 1.04
N LEU A 424 13.24 19.48 1.46
CA LEU A 424 12.32 18.77 0.57
C LEU A 424 11.66 19.75 -0.42
N CYS A 425 11.22 20.93 0.03
CA CYS A 425 10.64 21.97 -0.81
C CYS A 425 11.65 22.47 -1.86
N ARG A 426 12.88 22.79 -1.47
CA ARG A 426 13.94 23.24 -2.40
C ARG A 426 14.25 22.21 -3.48
N TYR A 427 14.31 20.94 -3.10
CA TYR A 427 14.48 19.89 -4.11
C TYR A 427 13.24 19.77 -5.00
N SER A 428 12.02 19.94 -4.47
CA SER A 428 10.81 19.94 -5.30
C SER A 428 10.88 21.06 -6.35
N ASP A 429 11.35 22.24 -5.95
CA ASP A 429 11.57 23.36 -6.88
C ASP A 429 12.64 23.06 -7.90
N SER A 430 13.74 22.38 -7.52
CA SER A 430 14.79 22.01 -8.49
C SER A 430 14.34 20.95 -9.49
N GLN A 431 13.28 20.19 -9.19
CA GLN A 431 12.69 19.22 -10.13
C GLN A 431 11.62 19.85 -11.05
N ARG A 432 11.10 21.05 -10.72
CA ARG A 432 10.17 21.75 -11.61
C ARG A 432 10.96 22.37 -12.75
N VAL A 433 10.57 22.04 -13.98
CA VAL A 433 11.05 22.77 -15.16
C VAL A 433 10.56 24.22 -15.03
N PRO A 434 11.44 25.23 -15.10
CA PRO A 434 11.01 26.62 -14.95
C PRO A 434 10.00 27.03 -16.03
N SER A 435 9.01 27.83 -15.65
CA SER A 435 7.92 28.29 -16.55
C SER A 435 8.37 29.15 -17.74
N TRP A 436 9.62 29.63 -17.75
CA TRP A 436 10.22 30.36 -18.87
C TRP A 436 10.82 29.44 -19.93
N VAL A 437 10.88 28.13 -19.68
CA VAL A 437 11.15 27.14 -20.73
C VAL A 437 9.86 27.02 -21.56
N PRO A 438 9.87 27.40 -22.85
CA PRO A 438 8.66 27.45 -23.65
C PRO A 438 7.92 26.10 -23.64
N THR A 439 6.61 26.15 -23.34
CA THR A 439 5.66 25.02 -23.43
C THR A 439 5.29 24.67 -24.87
N THR A 440 6.10 25.06 -25.85
CA THR A 440 6.13 24.41 -27.16
C THR A 440 6.88 23.10 -26.99
N GLU A 441 6.16 21.99 -27.09
CA GLU A 441 6.67 20.62 -27.02
C GLU A 441 8.13 20.46 -27.49
N PRO A 442 9.09 20.27 -26.56
CA PRO A 442 10.49 20.04 -26.94
C PRO A 442 10.71 18.69 -27.64
N TRP A 443 9.68 17.83 -27.66
CA TRP A 443 9.75 16.48 -28.21
C TRP A 443 9.36 16.40 -29.70
N ALA A 444 8.84 17.49 -30.28
CA ALA A 444 8.50 17.53 -31.71
C ALA A 444 9.71 17.82 -32.62
N VAL A 445 10.81 18.34 -32.07
CA VAL A 445 12.05 18.58 -32.82
C VAL A 445 13.18 17.81 -32.16
N GLU A 446 13.59 16.70 -32.80
CA GLU A 446 14.77 15.95 -32.36
C GLU A 446 15.99 16.89 -32.36
N PRO A 447 16.65 17.11 -31.21
CA PRO A 447 17.80 17.99 -31.13
C PRO A 447 18.87 17.61 -32.15
N GLU A 448 19.48 18.60 -32.81
CA GLU A 448 20.44 18.38 -33.90
C GLU A 448 21.58 17.43 -33.52
N ILE A 449 22.00 17.45 -32.24
CA ILE A 449 23.05 16.56 -31.73
C ILE A 449 22.62 15.09 -31.69
N ILE A 450 21.33 14.81 -31.44
CA ILE A 450 20.76 13.46 -31.49
C ILE A 450 20.63 13.01 -32.96
N ARG A 451 20.21 13.90 -33.86
CA ARG A 451 20.18 13.64 -35.31
C ARG A 451 21.59 13.33 -35.85
N THR A 452 22.57 14.12 -35.43
CA THR A 452 23.98 13.94 -35.80
C THR A 452 24.52 12.61 -35.29
N ALA A 453 24.20 12.22 -34.04
CA ALA A 453 24.60 10.93 -33.47
C ALA A 453 24.04 9.72 -34.21
N LYS A 454 22.86 9.84 -34.87
CA LYS A 454 22.29 8.80 -35.72
C LYS A 454 22.99 8.68 -37.08
N LEU A 455 23.57 9.77 -37.57
CA LEU A 455 24.19 9.85 -38.90
C LEU A 455 25.69 9.58 -38.87
N ARG A 456 26.37 9.91 -37.77
CA ARG A 456 27.81 9.70 -37.62
C ARG A 456 28.24 9.57 -36.15
N PRO A 457 29.42 8.98 -35.89
CA PRO A 457 30.07 9.07 -34.58
C PRO A 457 30.28 10.53 -34.16
N LEU A 458 30.04 10.81 -32.88
CA LEU A 458 30.25 12.13 -32.29
C LEU A 458 31.74 12.36 -31.98
N THR A 459 32.19 13.60 -32.15
CA THR A 459 33.51 14.06 -31.69
C THR A 459 33.53 14.20 -30.16
N ARG A 460 34.73 14.28 -29.56
CA ARG A 460 34.89 14.34 -28.09
C ARG A 460 34.19 15.56 -27.48
N GLU A 461 34.19 16.67 -28.21
CA GLU A 461 33.55 17.93 -27.82
C GLU A 461 32.02 17.84 -27.90
N GLU A 462 31.49 17.06 -28.86
CA GLU A 462 30.07 16.83 -29.08
C GLU A 462 29.43 15.86 -28.07
N VAL A 463 30.23 14.96 -27.47
CA VAL A 463 29.73 14.01 -26.46
C VAL A 463 29.17 14.73 -25.23
N GLY A 464 29.79 15.83 -24.81
CA GLY A 464 29.31 16.62 -23.66
C GLY A 464 27.89 17.17 -23.88
N GLU A 465 27.65 17.71 -25.09
CA GLU A 465 26.35 18.24 -25.47
C GLU A 465 25.31 17.13 -25.65
N TYR A 466 25.69 16.00 -26.26
CA TYR A 466 24.83 14.83 -26.37
C TYR A 466 24.38 14.32 -24.99
N LEU A 467 25.30 14.19 -24.03
CA LEU A 467 24.98 13.75 -22.66
C LEU A 467 24.13 14.78 -21.91
N ARG A 468 24.35 16.08 -22.13
CA ARG A 468 23.53 17.16 -21.55
C ARG A 468 22.07 17.08 -22.02
N VAL A 469 21.85 16.77 -23.30
CA VAL A 469 20.51 16.69 -23.92
C VAL A 469 19.81 15.37 -23.62
N THR A 470 20.55 14.25 -23.55
CA THR A 470 19.97 12.90 -23.34
C THR A 470 19.74 12.53 -21.88
N ARG A 471 20.52 13.07 -20.92
CA ARG A 471 20.34 12.80 -19.48
C ARG A 471 18.94 13.14 -18.96
N PRO A 472 18.33 14.29 -19.29
CA PRO A 472 16.97 14.61 -18.89
C PRO A 472 15.93 13.70 -19.56
N LEU A 473 16.14 13.35 -20.84
CA LEU A 473 15.23 12.48 -21.60
C LEU A 473 15.23 11.04 -21.06
N ALA A 474 16.36 10.56 -20.52
CA ALA A 474 16.46 9.27 -19.85
C ALA A 474 15.86 9.25 -18.43
N ALA A 475 15.55 10.41 -17.85
CA ALA A 475 14.86 10.51 -16.56
C ALA A 475 13.32 10.57 -16.71
N VAL A 476 12.83 10.74 -17.94
CA VAL A 476 11.39 10.86 -18.28
C VAL A 476 10.86 9.62 -19.02
N LYS A 477 11.74 8.78 -19.58
CA LYS A 477 11.42 7.41 -20.01
C LYS A 477 11.73 6.42 -18.90
#